data_AF-A0A9D7ESW9-F1
#
_entry.id   AF-A0A9D7ESW9-F1
#
_cell.length_a   1.000
_cell.length_b   1.000
_cell.length_c   1.000
_cell.angle_alpha   90.00
_cell.angle_beta   90.00
_cell.angle_gamma   90.00
#
_symmetry.space_group_name_H-M   'P 1'
#
loop_
_entity.id
_entity.type
_entity.pdbx_description
1 polymer ?
#
loop_
_entity_poly.entity_id
_entity_poly.type
_entity_poly.pdbx_seq_one_letter_code
_entity_poly.pdbx_strand_id
1 'polypeptide(L)' 'MSQERLAEKADLHPVYIGKIERGEQWISLHALLRVAQALRVRVRDLVDEL' A
#
# COMPACT_ATOMS: atom_id res chain seq x y z
N MET A 1 8.72 2.39 8.70
CA MET A 1 9.11 1.28 7.80
C MET A 1 9.51 1.91 6.46
N SER A 2 10.54 1.42 5.76
CA SER A 2 10.89 1.96 4.44
C SER A 2 9.93 1.47 3.34
N GLN A 3 9.90 2.15 2.18
CA GLN A 3 9.09 1.75 1.03
C GLN A 3 9.49 0.36 0.52
N GLU A 4 10.78 0.05 0.49
CA GLU A 4 11.31 -1.27 0.08
C GLU A 4 10.83 -2.37 1.01
N ARG A 5 10.81 -2.10 2.32
CA ARG A 5 10.35 -3.07 3.31
C ARG A 5 8.82 -3.23 3.29
N LEU A 6 8.07 -2.19 2.94
CA LEU A 6 6.63 -2.29 2.72
C LEU A 6 6.33 -3.12 1.47
N ALA A 7 7.02 -2.81 0.37
CA ALA A 7 6.95 -3.51 -0.90
C ALA A 7 7.23 -5.01 -0.75
N GLU A 8 8.32 -5.38 -0.08
CA GLU A 8 8.65 -6.76 0.22
C GLU A 8 7.52 -7.47 0.98
N LYS A 9 7.04 -6.88 2.08
CA LYS A 9 5.97 -7.47 2.90
C LYS A 9 4.63 -7.57 2.19
N ALA A 10 4.32 -6.60 1.33
CA ALA A 10 3.11 -6.58 0.54
C ALA A 10 3.24 -7.42 -0.73
N ASP A 11 4.44 -7.93 -1.07
CA ASP A 11 4.80 -8.56 -2.34
C ASP A 11 4.40 -7.67 -3.55
N LEU A 12 4.78 -6.39 -3.45
CA LEU A 12 4.59 -5.35 -4.46
C LEU A 12 5.96 -4.78 -4.88
N HIS A 13 6.04 -4.18 -6.07
CA HIS A 13 7.28 -3.54 -6.51
C HIS A 13 7.53 -2.23 -5.72
N PRO A 14 8.77 -1.93 -5.27
CA PRO A 14 9.06 -0.70 -4.51
C PRO A 14 8.70 0.58 -5.26
N VAL A 15 8.95 0.64 -6.58
CA VAL A 15 8.50 1.76 -7.43
C VAL A 15 6.98 1.91 -7.45
N TYR A 16 6.22 0.80 -7.39
CA TYR A 16 4.76 0.84 -7.32
C TYR A 16 4.30 1.48 -6.01
N ILE A 17 4.89 1.06 -4.88
CA ILE A 17 4.65 1.67 -3.55
C ILE A 17 4.95 3.17 -3.57
N GLY A 18 6.10 3.59 -4.12
CA GLY A 18 6.43 5.01 -4.21
C GLY A 18 5.43 5.81 -5.05
N LYS A 19 4.94 5.25 -6.16
CA LYS A 19 3.94 5.90 -7.02
C LYS A 19 2.59 6.08 -6.33
N ILE A 20 2.11 5.07 -5.58
CA ILE A 20 0.83 5.18 -4.84
C ILE A 20 0.93 6.21 -3.70
N GLU A 21 2.06 6.26 -2.97
CA GLU A 21 2.24 7.20 -1.86
C GLU A 21 2.30 8.66 -2.33
N ARG A 22 2.80 8.90 -3.55
CA ARG A 22 2.83 10.23 -4.18
C ARG A 22 1.55 10.59 -4.96
N GLY A 23 0.58 9.68 -5.05
CA GLY A 23 -0.64 9.88 -5.83
C GLY A 23 -0.43 9.87 -7.35
N GLU A 24 0.71 9.35 -7.83
CA GLU A 24 1.04 9.25 -9.26
C GLU A 24 0.35 8.07 -9.94
N GLN A 25 -0.18 7.12 -9.16
CA GLN A 25 -0.87 5.95 -9.69
C GLN A 25 -1.96 5.47 -8.74
N TRP A 26 -3.10 5.11 -9.31
CA TRP A 26 -4.21 4.50 -8.57
C TRP A 26 -3.84 3.10 -8.06
N ILE A 27 -4.20 2.83 -6.80
CA ILE A 27 -4.06 1.50 -6.19
C ILE A 27 -5.29 0.64 -6.50
N SER A 28 -5.08 -0.64 -6.81
CA SER A 28 -6.20 -1.59 -6.92
C SER A 28 -6.66 -2.03 -5.53
N LEU A 29 -7.94 -2.45 -5.40
CA LEU A 29 -8.44 -2.99 -4.13
C LEU A 29 -7.60 -4.18 -3.62
N HIS A 30 -7.15 -5.04 -4.53
CA HIS A 30 -6.28 -6.16 -4.19
C HIS A 30 -4.92 -5.71 -3.63
N ALA A 31 -4.28 -4.71 -4.26
CA ALA A 31 -3.04 -4.15 -3.75
C ALA A 31 -3.24 -3.43 -2.40
N LEU A 32 -4.35 -2.72 -2.23
CA LEU A 32 -4.70 -2.06 -0.96
C LEU A 32 -4.87 -3.06 0.19
N LEU A 33 -5.53 -4.20 -0.06
CA LEU A 33 -5.67 -5.30 0.91
C LEU A 33 -4.30 -5.84 1.34
N ARG A 34 -3.37 -6.03 0.38
CA ARG A 34 -2.01 -6.51 0.66
C ARG A 34 -1.20 -5.51 1.47
N VAL A 35 -1.32 -4.22 1.15
CA VAL A 35 -0.69 -3.14 1.92
C VAL A 35 -1.23 -3.10 3.35
N ALA A 36 -2.55 -3.20 3.54
CA ALA A 36 -3.18 -3.26 4.86
C ALA A 36 -2.67 -4.46 5.68
N GLN A 37 -2.59 -5.64 5.07
CA GLN A 37 -2.06 -6.85 5.69
C GLN A 37 -0.57 -6.69 6.08
N ALA A 38 0.25 -6.13 5.20
CA ALA A 38 1.67 -5.88 5.44
C ALA A 38 1.92 -4.89 6.59
N LEU A 39 1.02 -3.91 6.75
CA LEU A 39 1.03 -2.90 7.81
C LEU A 39 0.35 -3.37 9.10
N ARG A 40 -0.40 -4.49 9.07
CA ARG A 40 -1.22 -4.99 10.19
C ARG A 40 -2.28 -3.98 10.65
N VAL A 41 -2.90 -3.29 9.69
CA VAL A 41 -4.02 -2.36 9.91
C VAL A 41 -5.24 -2.85 9.14
N ARG A 42 -6.41 -2.28 9.42
CA ARG A 42 -7.61 -2.55 8.62
C ARG A 42 -7.54 -1.70 7.36
N VAL A 43 -8.13 -2.18 6.27
CA VAL A 43 -8.22 -1.40 5.01
C VAL A 43 -8.83 -0.02 5.22
N ARG A 44 -9.85 0.09 6.10
CA ARG A 44 -10.49 1.36 6.45
C ARG A 44 -9.55 2.38 7.10
N ASP A 45 -8.42 1.93 7.65
CA ASP A 45 -7.42 2.82 8.25
C ASP A 45 -6.49 3.42 7.16
N LEU A 46 -6.60 2.97 5.89
CA LEU A 46 -5.80 3.45 4.74
C LEU A 46 -6.57 4.34 3.76
N VAL A 47 -7.84 4.61 4.05
CA VAL A 47 -8.74 5.40 3.22
C VAL A 47 -9.37 6.45 4.11
N ASP A 48 -9.50 7.67 3.58
CA ASP A 48 -10.25 8.73 4.25
C ASP A 48 -11.77 8.47 4.10
N GLU A 49 -12.61 9.38 4.62
CA GLU A 49 -14.09 9.29 4.63
C GLU A 49 -14.69 8.45 3.47
N LEU A 50 -15.04 7.20 3.80
CA LEU A 50 -15.84 6.26 3.02
C LEU A 50 -17.17 6.00 3.73
#